data_AF-A0A1I7UKG1-F1
#
_entry.id   AF-A0A1I7UKG1-F1
#
_cell.length_a   1.000
_cell.length_b   1.000
_cell.length_c   1.000
_cell.angle_alpha   90.00
_cell.angle_beta   90.00
_cell.angle_gamma   90.00
#
_symmetry.space_group_name_H-M   'P 1'
#
loop_
_entity.id
_entity.type
_entity.pdbx_description
1 polymer ?
#
loop_
_entity_poly.entity_id
_entity_poly.type
_entity_poly.pdbx_seq_one_letter_code
_entity_poly.pdbx_strand_id
1 'polypeptide(L)'
;MSKGSGKLRTQIGWSSRRIKDLLEEEEIPKEKEIRDSSDVDELIHVIGTTIHLGEKLSIEIKRIKELERQWEEIIVNDSKELEKKQQYINKIRGQAA
;
A
#
# COMPACT_ATOMS: atom_id res chain seq x y z
N MET A 1 16.69 26.12 -1.89
CA MET A 1 15.40 25.38 -1.90
C MET A 1 15.54 24.21 -2.86
N SER A 2 15.58 22.96 -2.37
CA SER A 2 15.47 21.77 -3.22
C SER A 2 14.46 20.82 -2.59
N LYS A 3 13.52 20.39 -3.44
CA LYS A 3 12.19 19.86 -3.13
C LYS A 3 12.28 18.37 -2.75
N GLY A 4 12.30 18.08 -1.47
CA GLY A 4 12.11 16.72 -0.97
C GLY A 4 10.63 16.39 -0.81
N SER A 5 9.95 15.87 -1.83
CA SER A 5 8.61 15.25 -1.63
C SER A 5 8.15 14.27 -2.72
N GLY A 6 9.03 13.86 -3.64
CA GLY A 6 8.63 13.05 -4.80
C GLY A 6 8.52 11.54 -4.55
N LYS A 7 9.18 11.02 -3.52
CA LYS A 7 9.38 9.57 -3.32
C LYS A 7 8.23 8.85 -2.60
N LEU A 8 7.37 9.61 -1.92
CA LEU A 8 6.21 9.09 -1.19
C LEU A 8 4.97 8.89 -2.06
N ARG A 9 4.82 9.71 -3.11
CA ARG A 9 3.71 9.58 -4.07
C ARG A 9 3.77 8.28 -4.88
N THR A 10 4.87 7.52 -4.82
CA THR A 10 5.15 6.39 -5.70
C THR A 10 4.97 5.00 -5.08
N GLN A 11 4.65 4.84 -3.79
CA GLN A 11 4.50 3.49 -3.21
C GLN A 11 3.05 3.18 -2.83
N ILE A 12 2.40 4.03 -2.04
CA ILE A 12 0.97 3.88 -1.71
C ILE A 12 0.10 4.07 -2.97
N GLY A 13 0.43 5.04 -3.82
CA GLY A 13 -0.25 5.25 -5.09
C GLY A 13 -0.08 4.09 -6.07
N TRP A 14 1.00 3.31 -5.96
CA TRP A 14 1.20 2.08 -6.75
C TRP A 14 0.37 0.93 -6.19
N SER A 15 0.24 0.80 -4.87
CA SER A 15 -0.63 -0.21 -4.25
C SER A 15 -2.11 0.05 -4.51
N SER A 16 -2.58 1.30 -4.47
CA SER A 16 -3.97 1.62 -4.85
C SER A 16 -4.25 1.34 -6.33
N ARG A 17 -3.30 1.65 -7.22
CA ARG A 17 -3.42 1.28 -8.64
C ARG A 17 -3.44 -0.23 -8.82
N ARG A 18 -2.57 -0.97 -8.11
CA ARG A 18 -2.54 -2.42 -8.18
C ARG A 18 -3.83 -3.08 -7.69
N ILE A 19 -4.46 -2.57 -6.63
CA ILE A 19 -5.77 -3.05 -6.18
C ILE A 19 -6.83 -2.83 -7.26
N LYS A 20 -6.81 -1.67 -7.91
CA LYS A 20 -7.71 -1.38 -9.02
C LYS A 20 -7.49 -2.34 -10.20
N ASP A 21 -6.23 -2.55 -10.59
CA ASP A 21 -5.87 -3.49 -11.67
C ASP A 21 -6.34 -4.91 -11.33
N LEU A 22 -6.22 -5.37 -10.08
CA LEU A 22 -6.70 -6.68 -9.63
C LEU A 22 -8.22 -6.85 -9.78
N LEU A 23 -8.98 -5.78 -9.55
CA LEU A 23 -10.44 -5.79 -9.71
C LEU A 23 -10.87 -5.68 -11.19
N GLU A 24 -10.02 -5.12 -12.05
CA GLU A 24 -10.28 -4.99 -13.49
C GLU A 24 -9.77 -6.21 -14.30
N GLU A 25 -8.77 -6.94 -13.81
CA GLU A 25 -8.25 -8.19 -14.42
C GLU A 25 -9.24 -9.34 -14.34
N GLU A 26 -10.09 -9.38 -13.31
CA GLU A 26 -11.09 -10.44 -13.11
C GLU A 26 -12.47 -9.92 -13.52
N GLU A 27 -13.13 -10.59 -14.46
CA GLU A 27 -14.48 -10.23 -14.87
C GLU A 27 -15.46 -10.63 -13.76
N ILE A 28 -15.80 -9.68 -12.87
CA ILE A 28 -16.75 -9.92 -11.78
C ILE A 28 -18.16 -10.07 -12.38
N PRO A 29 -18.77 -11.26 -12.35
CA PRO A 29 -20.08 -11.44 -12.94
C PRO A 29 -21.12 -10.67 -12.13
N LYS A 30 -22.08 -10.03 -12.83
CA LYS A 30 -23.12 -9.21 -12.20
C LYS A 30 -24.21 -10.08 -11.57
N GLU A 31 -24.85 -9.57 -10.52
CA GLU A 31 -26.04 -10.23 -9.95
C GLU A 31 -27.11 -10.44 -11.02
N LYS A 32 -27.57 -11.70 -11.15
CA LYS A 32 -28.69 -12.13 -12.00
C LYS A 32 -29.55 -13.13 -11.26
N GLU A 33 -30.81 -13.27 -11.69
CA GLU A 33 -31.73 -14.31 -11.23
C GLU A 33 -31.29 -15.69 -11.77
N ILE A 34 -31.17 -16.68 -10.89
CA ILE A 34 -30.86 -18.08 -11.24
C ILE A 34 -32.14 -18.77 -11.71
N ARG A 35 -32.12 -19.36 -12.91
CA ARG A 35 -33.26 -19.98 -13.60
C ARG A 35 -33.00 -21.41 -14.07
N ASP A 36 -31.77 -21.80 -14.39
CA ASP A 36 -31.42 -23.15 -14.88
C ASP A 36 -30.01 -23.65 -14.49
N SER A 37 -29.59 -24.82 -15.01
CA SER A 37 -28.31 -25.44 -14.63
C SER A 37 -27.08 -24.67 -15.11
N SER A 38 -27.22 -23.84 -16.15
CA SER A 38 -26.12 -23.00 -16.63
C SER A 38 -25.83 -21.88 -15.62
N ASP A 39 -26.86 -21.41 -14.91
CA ASP A 39 -26.72 -20.44 -13.82
C ASP A 39 -26.03 -21.04 -12.58
N VAL A 40 -26.04 -22.37 -12.40
CA VAL A 40 -25.30 -23.05 -11.33
C VAL A 40 -23.79 -23.02 -11.58
N ASP A 41 -23.37 -23.28 -12.82
CA ASP A 41 -21.96 -23.17 -13.21
C ASP A 41 -21.48 -21.70 -13.15
N GLU A 42 -22.33 -20.74 -13.55
CA GLU A 42 -22.07 -19.30 -13.38
C GLU A 42 -21.95 -18.92 -11.90
N LEU A 43 -22.77 -19.51 -11.01
CA LEU A 43 -22.69 -19.30 -9.56
C LEU A 43 -21.38 -19.87 -8.97
N ILE A 44 -20.96 -21.06 -9.38
CA ILE A 44 -19.67 -21.66 -8.97
C ILE A 44 -18.52 -20.76 -9.43
N HIS A 45 -18.61 -20.23 -10.65
CA HIS A 45 -17.62 -19.29 -11.17
C HIS A 45 -17.58 -17.99 -10.34
N VAL A 46 -18.72 -17.37 -10.03
CA VAL A 46 -18.80 -16.18 -9.16
C VAL A 46 -18.15 -16.43 -7.81
N ILE A 47 -18.45 -17.57 -7.17
CA ILE A 47 -17.88 -17.93 -5.88
C ILE A 47 -16.36 -18.11 -5.98
N GLY A 48 -15.89 -18.84 -7.00
CA GLY A 48 -14.46 -19.06 -7.25
C GLY A 48 -13.69 -17.75 -7.48
N THR A 49 -14.21 -16.88 -8.34
CA THR A 49 -13.62 -15.56 -8.63
C THR A 49 -13.60 -14.67 -7.39
N THR A 50 -14.67 -14.70 -6.58
CA THR A 50 -14.73 -13.93 -5.32
C THR A 50 -13.70 -14.40 -4.30
N ILE A 51 -13.53 -15.72 -4.12
CA ILE A 51 -12.54 -16.28 -3.20
C ILE A 51 -11.12 -15.88 -3.66
N HIS A 52 -10.82 -16.06 -4.95
CA HIS A 52 -9.52 -15.72 -5.53
C HIS A 52 -9.19 -14.22 -5.41
N LEU A 53 -10.16 -13.35 -5.68
CA LEU A 53 -10.02 -11.91 -5.45
C LEU A 53 -9.78 -11.59 -3.98
N GLY A 54 -10.50 -12.24 -3.06
CA GLY A 54 -10.29 -12.10 -1.62
C GLY A 54 -8.88 -12.45 -1.19
N GLU A 55 -8.32 -13.55 -1.71
CA GLU A 55 -6.94 -13.97 -1.45
C GLU A 55 -5.92 -12.96 -1.99
N LYS A 56 -6.07 -12.51 -3.24
CA LYS A 56 -5.20 -11.49 -3.85
C LYS A 56 -5.22 -10.17 -3.07
N LEU A 57 -6.42 -9.70 -2.69
CA LEU A 57 -6.58 -8.49 -1.88
C LEU A 57 -5.96 -8.66 -0.49
N SER A 58 -6.10 -9.83 0.14
CA SER A 58 -5.48 -10.08 1.45
C SER A 58 -3.95 -9.98 1.39
N ILE A 59 -3.32 -10.42 0.30
CA ILE A 59 -1.87 -10.30 0.11
C ILE A 59 -1.48 -8.83 -0.03
N GLU A 60 -2.19 -8.06 -0.85
CA GLU A 60 -1.86 -6.65 -1.06
C GLU A 60 -2.08 -5.81 0.20
N ILE A 61 -3.10 -6.12 1.02
CA ILE A 61 -3.29 -5.50 2.34
C ILE A 61 -2.09 -5.77 3.26
N LYS A 62 -1.59 -7.02 3.31
CA LYS A 62 -0.40 -7.36 4.10
C LYS A 62 0.83 -6.57 3.63
N ARG A 63 0.97 -6.43 2.31
CA ARG A 63 2.05 -5.64 1.70
C ARG A 63 1.96 -4.17 2.08
N ILE A 64 0.78 -3.55 2.01
CA ILE A 64 0.57 -2.16 2.41
C ILE A 64 0.98 -1.95 3.87
N LYS A 65 0.54 -2.82 4.78
CA LYS A 65 0.90 -2.74 6.21
C LYS A 65 2.42 -2.80 6.45
N GLU A 66 3.12 -3.67 5.72
CA GLU A 66 4.58 -3.75 5.82
C GLU A 66 5.25 -2.47 5.27
N LEU A 67 4.74 -1.90 4.18
CA LEU A 67 5.24 -0.64 3.65
C LEU A 67 5.02 0.53 4.62
N GLU A 68 3.86 0.58 5.29
CA GLU A 68 3.58 1.57 6.34
C GLU A 68 4.57 1.43 7.50
N ARG A 69 4.83 0.20 7.96
CA ARG A 69 5.80 -0.08 9.03
C ARG A 69 7.22 0.39 8.65
N GLN A 70 7.68 0.04 7.45
CA GLN A 70 9.00 0.47 6.94
C GLN A 70 9.09 2.00 6.84
N TRP A 71 7.97 2.64 6.47
CA TRP A 71 7.91 4.08 6.36
C TRP A 71 8.07 4.78 7.71
N GLU A 72 7.38 4.28 8.74
CA GLU A 72 7.54 4.79 10.11
C GLU A 72 8.98 4.63 10.63
N GLU A 73 9.63 3.50 10.36
CA GLU A 73 11.04 3.28 10.72
C GLU A 73 11.97 4.30 10.06
N ILE A 74 11.75 4.62 8.78
CA ILE A 74 12.53 5.64 8.07
C ILE A 74 12.35 7.00 8.72
N ILE A 75 11.11 7.42 9.03
CA ILE A 75 10.84 8.70 9.69
C ILE A 75 11.55 8.78 11.05
N VAL A 76 11.48 7.73 11.85
CA VAL A 76 12.12 7.68 13.18
C VAL A 76 13.64 7.79 13.05
N ASN A 77 14.25 7.08 12.10
CA ASN A 77 15.69 7.12 11.87
C ASN A 77 16.15 8.50 11.38
N ASP A 78 15.44 9.09 10.42
CA ASP A 78 15.74 10.43 9.92
C ASP A 78 15.63 11.50 11.03
N SER A 79 14.63 11.36 11.91
CA SER A 79 14.44 12.25 13.05
C SER A 79 15.61 12.18 14.04
N LYS A 80 16.09 10.97 14.35
CA LYS A 80 17.28 10.77 15.21
C LYS A 80 18.55 11.34 14.60
N GLU A 81 18.74 11.17 13.29
CA GLU A 81 19.89 11.74 12.58
C GLU A 81 19.85 13.28 12.55
N LEU A 82 18.66 13.87 12.37
CA LEU A 82 18.47 15.31 12.49
C LEU A 82 18.82 15.83 13.88
N GLU A 83 18.39 15.12 14.93
CA GLU A 83 18.70 15.49 16.32
C GLU A 83 20.21 15.48 16.59
N LYS A 84 20.94 14.44 16.16
CA LYS A 84 22.41 14.38 16.28
C LYS A 84 23.09 15.53 15.56
N LYS A 85 22.65 15.85 14.33
CA LYS A 85 23.19 16.99 13.56
C LYS A 85 22.95 18.31 14.30
N GLN A 86 21.77 18.50 14.89
CA GLN A 86 21.45 19.70 15.66
C GLN A 86 22.31 19.81 16.92
N GLN A 87 22.52 18.72 17.65
CA GLN A 87 23.41 18.68 18.82
C GLN A 87 24.85 19.05 18.44
N TYR A 88 25.35 18.53 17.32
CA TYR A 88 26.69 18.86 16.82
C TYR A 88 26.83 20.36 16.48
N ILE A 89 25.85 20.93 15.79
CA ILE A 89 25.82 22.37 15.48
C ILE A 89 25.82 23.21 16.76
N ASN A 90 24.99 22.85 17.74
CA ASN A 90 24.91 23.57 19.02
C ASN A 90 26.24 23.50 19.79
N LYS A 91 26.93 22.35 19.76
CA LYS A 91 28.25 22.18 20.39
C LYS A 91 29.29 23.11 19.77
N ILE A 92 29.36 23.20 18.45
CA ILE A 92 30.29 24.12 17.77
C ILE A 92 29.96 25.59 18.11
N ARG A 93 28.67 25.96 18.07
CA ARG A 93 28.24 27.33 18.38
C ARG A 93 28.57 27.74 19.82
N GLY A 94 28.38 26.84 20.78
CA GLY A 94 28.71 27.09 22.19
C GLY A 94 30.21 27.10 22.50
N GLN A 95 31.07 26.61 21.59
CA GLN A 95 32.53 26.68 21.72
C GLN A 95 33.13 27.93 21.06
N ALA A 96 32.35 28.62 20.23
CA ALA A 96 32.75 29.84 19.52
C ALA A 96 32.29 31.14 20.24
N ALA A 97 31.62 31.01 21.38
CA ALA A 97 31.18 32.10 22.26
C ALA A 97 32.02 32.09 23.55
#